data_AF-A0A957H900-F1
#
_entry.id   AF-A0A957H900-F1
#
_cell.length_a   1.000
_cell.length_b   1.000
_cell.length_c   1.000
_cell.angle_alpha   90.00
_cell.angle_beta   90.00
_cell.angle_gamma   90.00
#
_symmetry.space_group_name_H-M   'P 1'
#
loop_
_entity.id
_entity.type
_entity.pdbx_description
1 polymer ?
#
loop_
_entity_poly.entity_id
_entity_poly.type
_entity_poly.pdbx_seq_one_letter_code
_entity_poly.pdbx_strand_id
1 'polypeptide(L)'
;LILVDLTQPNLMPILQDPIRNIVPNLVYAGTGREVTHVIIDGKLVVEDGAVLTLDEAAVQAEAQAAAEEIAANVAADPVHQRLALLQPMSRGQL
;
A
#
# COMPACT_ATOMS: atom_id res chain seq x y z
N LEU A 1 14.82 -5.04 -11.68
CA LEU A 1 15.34 -5.90 -10.58
C LEU A 1 14.69 -5.46 -9.28
N ILE A 2 14.37 -6.39 -8.37
CA ILE A 2 13.82 -6.09 -7.04
C ILE A 2 14.65 -6.87 -6.02
N LEU A 3 15.06 -6.21 -4.93
CA LEU A 3 15.68 -6.85 -3.77
C LEU A 3 14.65 -6.95 -2.66
N VAL A 4 14.61 -8.12 -2.02
CA VAL A 4 13.67 -8.43 -0.95
C VAL A 4 14.44 -8.90 0.28
N ASP A 5 14.17 -8.31 1.43
CA ASP A 5 14.69 -8.74 2.73
C ASP A 5 13.87 -9.93 3.25
N LEU A 6 14.47 -11.12 3.13
CA LEU A 6 13.83 -12.36 3.60
C LEU A 6 13.91 -12.54 5.12
N THR A 7 14.62 -11.68 5.85
CA THR A 7 14.79 -11.79 7.31
C THR A 7 13.61 -11.20 8.09
N GLN A 8 12.66 -10.55 7.42
CA GLN A 8 11.48 -10.01 8.08
C GLN A 8 10.62 -11.11 8.72
N PRO A 9 10.02 -10.87 9.90
CA PRO A 9 9.33 -11.91 10.69
C PRO A 9 8.23 -12.66 9.94
N ASN A 10 7.52 -12.00 9.02
CA ASN A 10 6.46 -12.61 8.22
C ASN A 10 6.99 -13.58 7.14
N LEU A 11 8.27 -13.50 6.78
CA LEU A 11 8.91 -14.43 5.84
C LEU A 11 9.71 -15.54 6.54
N MET A 12 9.68 -15.58 7.87
CA MET A 12 10.35 -16.61 8.67
C MET A 12 9.42 -17.80 8.99
N PRO A 13 9.93 -19.05 8.97
CA PRO A 13 11.31 -19.45 8.64
C PRO A 13 11.57 -19.51 7.12
N ILE A 14 12.85 -19.47 6.72
CA ILE A 14 13.29 -19.82 5.37
C ILE A 14 13.86 -21.24 5.38
N LEU A 15 13.29 -22.09 4.55
CA LEU A 15 13.71 -23.45 4.31
C LEU A 15 14.18 -23.56 2.85
N GLN A 16 15.31 -24.24 2.63
CA GLN A 16 15.81 -24.58 1.29
C GLN A 16 15.58 -26.05 0.94
N ASP A 17 15.60 -26.92 1.96
CA ASP A 17 15.44 -28.37 1.85
C ASP A 17 14.63 -28.89 3.05
N PRO A 18 13.81 -29.95 2.90
CA PRO A 18 13.49 -30.64 1.65
C PRO A 18 12.51 -29.87 0.76
N ILE A 19 11.82 -28.87 1.33
CA ILE A 19 10.83 -28.07 0.61
C ILE A 19 11.20 -26.61 0.76
N ARG A 20 11.62 -26.01 -0.36
CA ARG A 20 11.94 -24.58 -0.42
C ARG A 20 10.66 -23.76 -0.23
N ASN A 21 10.66 -22.83 0.71
CA ASN A 21 9.47 -22.03 1.03
C ASN A 21 9.58 -20.53 0.73
N ILE A 22 10.69 -20.05 0.13
CA ILE A 22 10.83 -18.62 -0.21
C ILE A 22 9.67 -18.13 -1.10
N VAL A 23 9.33 -18.89 -2.15
CA VAL A 23 8.23 -18.53 -3.06
C VAL A 23 6.86 -18.51 -2.35
N PRO A 24 6.43 -19.57 -1.65
CA PRO A 24 5.16 -19.50 -0.93
C PRO A 24 5.15 -18.45 0.19
N ASN A 25 6.27 -18.19 0.87
CA ASN A 25 6.34 -17.08 1.84
C ASN A 25 6.06 -15.73 1.15
N LEU A 26 6.64 -15.48 -0.03
CA LEU A 26 6.36 -14.26 -0.79
C LEU A 26 4.91 -14.16 -1.27
N VAL A 27 4.30 -15.28 -1.68
CA VAL A 27 2.92 -15.31 -2.20
C VAL A 27 1.88 -15.17 -1.08
N TYR A 28 2.09 -15.83 0.05
CA TYR A 28 1.06 -15.96 1.10
C TYR A 28 1.31 -15.07 2.31
N ALA A 29 2.55 -14.66 2.57
CA ALA A 29 2.90 -13.87 3.75
C ALA A 29 3.55 -12.53 3.42
N GLY A 30 3.96 -12.31 2.17
CA GLY A 30 4.52 -11.03 1.71
C GLY A 30 3.52 -9.89 1.85
N THR A 31 3.99 -8.75 2.38
CA THR A 31 3.18 -7.53 2.54
C THR A 31 3.63 -6.42 1.61
N GLY A 32 4.78 -6.58 0.95
CA GLY A 32 5.43 -5.57 0.11
C GLY A 32 6.45 -4.74 0.89
N ARG A 33 6.37 -4.70 2.22
CA ARG A 33 7.33 -4.00 3.10
C ARG A 33 8.73 -4.63 3.11
N GLU A 34 8.84 -5.84 2.58
CA GLU A 34 10.09 -6.57 2.47
C GLU A 34 10.93 -6.10 1.27
N VAL A 35 10.36 -5.31 0.36
CA VAL A 35 11.09 -4.71 -0.77
C VAL A 35 12.00 -3.60 -0.27
N THR A 36 13.31 -3.77 -0.42
CA THR A 36 14.30 -2.75 -0.02
C THR A 36 14.77 -1.93 -1.21
N HIS A 37 14.98 -2.54 -2.37
CA HIS A 37 15.49 -1.84 -3.55
C HIS A 37 14.71 -2.22 -4.81
N VAL A 38 14.48 -1.23 -5.68
CA VAL A 38 13.85 -1.42 -6.99
C VAL A 38 14.69 -0.72 -8.05
N ILE A 39 15.05 -1.46 -9.10
CA ILE A 39 15.85 -0.96 -10.23
C ILE A 39 15.06 -1.14 -11.52
N ILE A 40 14.85 -0.04 -12.24
CA ILE A 40 14.14 0.01 -13.52
C ILE A 40 15.10 0.59 -14.56
N ASP A 41 15.33 -0.15 -15.67
CA ASP A 41 16.25 0.27 -16.75
C ASP A 41 17.65 0.70 -16.24
N GLY A 42 18.20 -0.08 -15.29
CA GLY A 42 19.50 0.20 -14.67
C GLY A 42 19.52 1.35 -13.65
N LYS A 43 18.39 2.03 -13.41
CA LYS A 43 18.28 3.14 -12.45
C LYS A 43 17.65 2.66 -11.14
N LEU A 44 18.29 2.96 -10.02
CA LEU A 44 17.75 2.74 -8.69
C LEU A 44 16.63 3.76 -8.43
N VAL A 45 15.42 3.28 -8.15
CA VAL A 45 14.21 4.12 -7.95
C VAL A 45 13.61 3.97 -6.54
N VAL A 46 13.99 2.90 -5.83
CA VAL A 46 13.71 2.70 -4.40
C VAL A 46 15.01 2.21 -3.76
N GLU A 47 15.39 2.79 -2.62
CA GLU A 47 16.57 2.43 -1.83
C GLU A 47 16.18 2.37 -0.34
N ASP A 48 16.57 1.29 0.33
CA ASP A 48 16.20 1.00 1.73
C ASP A 48 14.71 1.23 2.06
N GLY A 49 13.83 0.94 1.10
CA GLY A 49 12.38 1.09 1.22
C GLY A 49 11.83 2.50 0.95
N ALA A 50 12.69 3.50 0.70
CA ALA A 50 12.30 4.87 0.38
C ALA A 50 12.24 5.09 -1.14
N VAL A 51 11.19 5.75 -1.64
CA VAL A 51 11.06 6.07 -3.08
C VAL A 51 11.93 7.28 -3.42
N LEU A 52 12.80 7.14 -4.43
CA LEU A 52 13.78 8.18 -4.82
C LEU A 52 13.26 9.16 -5.88
N THR A 53 12.08 8.90 -6.44
CA THR A 53 11.58 9.58 -7.65
C THR A 53 10.46 10.59 -7.37
N LEU A 54 9.98 10.67 -6.13
CA LEU A 54 8.90 11.56 -5.71
C LEU A 54 9.08 11.96 -4.24
N ASP A 55 8.41 13.05 -3.86
CA ASP A 55 8.23 13.43 -2.46
C ASP A 55 6.95 12.75 -1.95
N GLU A 56 7.12 11.73 -1.10
CA GLU A 56 6.00 10.95 -0.56
C GLU A 56 5.02 11.81 0.23
N ALA A 57 5.52 12.78 1.00
CA ALA A 57 4.67 13.64 1.83
C ALA A 57 3.84 14.59 0.96
N ALA A 58 4.44 15.16 -0.09
CA ALA A 58 3.74 15.99 -1.05
C ALA A 58 2.65 15.21 -1.79
N VAL A 59 2.96 13.99 -2.27
CA VAL A 59 2.00 13.13 -2.95
C VAL A 59 0.85 12.72 -2.03
N GLN A 60 1.12 12.40 -0.77
CA GLN A 60 0.07 12.10 0.20
C GLN A 60 -0.84 13.31 0.46
N ALA A 61 -0.26 14.51 0.58
CA ALA A 61 -1.03 15.73 0.77
C ALA A 61 -1.93 16.05 -0.44
N GLU A 62 -1.41 15.89 -1.66
CA GLU A 62 -2.17 16.06 -2.90
C GLU A 62 -3.32 15.04 -2.99
N ALA A 63 -3.04 13.76 -2.70
CA ALA A 63 -4.05 12.72 -2.70
C ALA A 63 -5.16 12.99 -1.67
N GLN A 64 -4.81 13.47 -0.48
CA GLN A 64 -5.77 13.84 0.55
C GLN A 64 -6.64 15.02 0.12
N ALA A 65 -6.05 16.07 -0.46
CA ALA A 65 -6.80 17.21 -0.98
C ALA A 65 -7.78 16.80 -2.10
N ALA A 66 -7.34 15.95 -3.02
CA ALA A 66 -8.21 15.41 -4.07
C ALA A 66 -9.36 14.56 -3.50
N ALA A 67 -9.09 13.74 -2.48
CA ALA A 67 -10.11 12.96 -1.80
C ALA A 67 -11.15 13.85 -1.12
N GLU A 68 -10.74 14.95 -0.50
CA GLU A 68 -11.63 15.94 0.13
C GLU A 68 -12.51 16.65 -0.90
N GLU A 69 -11.97 16.99 -2.07
CA GLU A 69 -12.75 17.57 -3.17
C GLU A 69 -13.83 16.58 -3.65
N ILE A 70 -13.46 15.31 -3.85
CA ILE A 70 -14.41 14.26 -4.22
C ILE A 70 -15.48 14.11 -3.14
N ALA A 71 -15.09 14.11 -1.86
CA ALA A 71 -16.03 14.00 -0.75
C ALA A 71 -17.02 15.18 -0.72
N ALA A 72 -16.55 16.40 -0.96
CA ALA A 72 -17.40 17.59 -1.04
C ALA A 72 -18.41 17.49 -2.19
N ASN A 73 -17.96 17.00 -3.37
CA ASN A 73 -18.84 16.80 -4.53
C ASN A 73 -19.91 15.73 -4.26
N VAL A 74 -19.53 14.62 -3.61
CA VAL A 74 -20.47 13.57 -3.18
C VAL A 74 -21.49 14.12 -2.19
N ALA A 75 -21.06 14.94 -1.23
CA ALA A 75 -21.97 15.55 -0.25
C ALA A 75 -22.97 16.53 -0.87
N ALA A 76 -22.56 17.24 -1.93
CA ALA A 76 -23.39 18.22 -2.62
C ALA A 76 -24.44 17.58 -3.57
N ASP A 77 -24.22 16.35 -4.04
CA ASP A 77 -25.09 15.70 -5.01
C ASP A 77 -26.25 14.93 -4.33
N PRO A 78 -27.52 15.30 -4.62
CA PRO A 78 -28.71 14.64 -4.05
C PRO A 78 -28.78 13.12 -4.29
N VAL A 79 -28.18 12.61 -5.37
CA VAL A 79 -28.19 11.17 -5.68
C VAL A 79 -27.46 10.36 -4.61
N HIS A 80 -26.40 10.93 -4.03
CA HIS A 80 -25.54 10.26 -3.07
C HIS A 80 -26.10 10.25 -1.65
N GLN A 81 -27.17 11.01 -1.35
CA GLN A 81 -27.81 11.03 -0.03
C GLN A 81 -28.43 9.67 0.37
N ARG A 82 -28.54 8.73 -0.57
CA ARG A 82 -29.04 7.36 -0.36
C ARG A 82 -27.94 6.31 -0.21
N LEU A 83 -26.67 6.70 -0.10
CA LEU A 83 -25.59 5.73 0.13
C LEU A 83 -25.84 4.97 1.45
N ALA A 84 -25.70 3.64 1.38
CA ALA A 84 -26.09 2.72 2.47
C ALA A 84 -25.40 3.03 3.81
N LEU A 85 -24.19 3.58 3.76
CA LEU A 85 -23.39 3.88 4.95
C LEU A 85 -23.59 5.30 5.49
N LEU A 86 -24.13 6.25 4.72
CA LEU A 86 -24.23 7.65 5.15
C LEU A 86 -25.12 7.83 6.40
N GLN A 87 -26.27 7.17 6.44
CA GLN A 87 -27.19 7.28 7.58
C GLN A 87 -26.68 6.62 8.87
N PRO A 88 -26.07 5.42 8.85
CA PRO A 88 -25.40 4.86 10.02
C PRO A 88 -24.21 5.72 10.50
N MET A 89 -23.38 6.25 9.59
CA MET A 89 -22.23 7.09 9.93
C MET A 89 -22.66 8.40 10.62
N SER A 90 -23.68 9.09 10.09
CA SER A 90 -24.16 10.35 10.69
C SER A 90 -24.79 10.16 12.08
N ARG A 91 -25.23 8.94 12.40
CA ARG A 91 -25.79 8.55 13.70
C ARG A 91 -24.76 7.94 14.65
N GLY A 92 -23.49 7.84 14.25
CA GLY A 92 -22.43 7.22 15.06
C GLY A 92 -22.66 5.72 15.33
N GLN A 93 -23.31 5.02 14.40
CA GLN A 93 -23.66 3.59 14.51
C GLN A 93 -22.63 2.68 13.82
N LEU A 94 -21.44 3.21 13.54
CA LEU A 94 -20.30 2.54 12.92
C LEU A 94 -19.04 2.82 13.72
#